data_AF-A0A6A4EAR4-F1
#
_entry.id   AF-A0A6A4EAR4-F1
#
_cell.length_a   1.000
_cell.length_b   1.000
_cell.length_c   1.000
_cell.angle_alpha   90.00
_cell.angle_beta   90.00
_cell.angle_gamma   90.00
#
_symmetry.space_group_name_H-M   'P 1'
#
loop_
_entity.id
_entity.type
_entity.pdbx_description
1 polymer ?
#
loop_
_entity_poly.entity_id
_entity_poly.type
_entity_poly.pdbx_seq_one_letter_code
_entity_poly.pdbx_strand_id
1 'polypeptide(L)'
;MLQSYLAQRGCWGIMDGTDVLGVNPSAAETSRHNDKNALARDALLRGVLIKDAVKICSMTEAREMWVAFELEKTKRNYSNSLFVRKKFYAYDYTHGMVYGPVPRWYGGDETPAAQPE
;
A
#
# COMPACT_ATOMS: atom_id res chain seq x y z
N MET A 1 9.54 11.67 2.06
CA MET A 1 9.96 12.38 0.83
C MET A 1 8.96 13.44 0.38
N LEU A 2 7.69 13.10 0.12
CA LEU A 2 6.69 14.08 -0.34
C LEU A 2 6.52 15.27 0.65
N GLN A 3 6.44 14.99 1.95
CA GLN A 3 6.33 16.02 2.98
C GLN A 3 7.50 17.02 2.96
N SER A 4 8.73 16.52 2.99
CA SER A 4 9.93 17.37 2.93
C SER A 4 9.99 18.18 1.62
N TYR A 5 9.61 17.58 0.49
CA TYR A 5 9.57 18.23 -0.82
C TYR A 5 8.59 19.40 -0.87
N LEU A 6 7.37 19.21 -0.35
CA LEU A 6 6.35 20.27 -0.31
C LEU A 6 6.61 21.31 0.77
N ALA A 7 7.24 20.92 1.89
CA ALA A 7 7.65 21.84 2.95
C ALA A 7 8.72 22.82 2.45
N GLN A 8 9.72 22.34 1.71
CA GLN A 8 10.75 23.19 1.07
C GLN A 8 10.15 24.22 0.10
N ARG A 9 9.01 23.89 -0.51
CA ARG A 9 8.29 24.77 -1.46
C ARG A 9 7.18 25.59 -0.80
N GLY A 10 7.03 25.52 0.53
CA GLY A 10 5.99 26.25 1.26
C GLY A 10 4.55 25.85 0.88
N CYS A 11 4.36 24.64 0.35
CA CYS A 11 3.06 24.13 -0.13
C CYS A 11 2.48 23.03 0.78
N TRP A 12 3.24 22.56 1.79
CA TRP A 12 2.80 21.49 2.69
C TRP A 12 1.49 21.83 3.43
N GLY A 13 1.27 23.11 3.77
CA GLY A 13 0.07 23.54 4.46
C GLY A 13 -1.24 23.30 3.67
N ILE A 14 -1.18 23.17 2.34
CA ILE A 14 -2.34 22.75 1.54
C ILE A 14 -2.72 21.30 1.89
N MET A 15 -1.72 20.42 2.06
CA MET A 15 -1.99 19.00 2.32
C MET A 15 -2.42 18.75 3.77
N ASP A 16 -1.81 19.40 4.77
CA ASP A 16 -2.25 19.23 6.17
C ASP A 16 -3.52 20.05 6.51
N GLY A 17 -3.89 21.00 5.65
CA GLY A 17 -5.07 21.85 5.81
C GLY A 17 -4.88 23.07 6.69
N THR A 18 -3.64 23.47 6.99
CA THR A 18 -3.31 24.74 7.67
C THR A 18 -3.31 25.95 6.74
N ASP A 19 -3.09 25.74 5.44
CA ASP A 19 -3.16 26.79 4.42
C ASP A 19 -4.56 26.78 3.83
N VAL A 20 -5.46 27.59 4.39
CA VAL A 20 -6.86 27.71 3.98
C VAL A 20 -7.15 29.15 3.61
N LEU A 21 -7.97 29.37 2.58
CA LEU A 21 -8.44 30.71 2.24
C LEU A 21 -9.33 31.25 3.37
N GLY A 22 -9.12 32.50 3.75
CA GLY A 22 -9.94 33.20 4.75
C GLY A 22 -11.36 33.51 4.23
N VAL A 23 -12.20 34.09 5.08
CA VAL A 23 -13.64 34.34 4.79
C VAL A 23 -13.87 35.26 3.58
N ASN A 24 -12.93 36.15 3.26
CA ASN A 24 -12.96 37.02 2.08
C ASN A 24 -11.54 37.15 1.51
N PRO A 25 -11.06 36.17 0.74
CA PRO A 25 -9.72 36.20 0.19
C PRO A 25 -9.67 37.21 -0.96
N SER A 26 -8.59 37.98 -1.01
CA SER A 26 -8.28 38.79 -2.18
C SER A 26 -8.01 37.90 -3.40
N ALA A 27 -8.18 38.43 -4.61
CA ALA A 27 -7.87 37.70 -5.84
C ALA A 27 -6.42 37.19 -5.88
N ALA A 28 -5.48 37.94 -5.29
CA ALA A 28 -4.08 37.55 -5.19
C ALA A 28 -3.85 36.36 -4.26
N GLU A 29 -4.56 36.30 -3.12
CA GLU A 29 -4.49 35.19 -2.18
C GLU A 29 -5.08 33.92 -2.78
N THR A 30 -6.24 34.04 -3.45
CA THR A 30 -6.87 32.93 -4.18
C THR A 30 -5.95 32.40 -5.27
N SER A 31 -5.33 33.27 -6.07
CA SER A 31 -4.38 32.84 -7.11
C SER A 31 -3.18 32.10 -6.51
N ARG A 32 -2.57 32.66 -5.46
CA ARG A 32 -1.43 32.02 -4.78
C ARG A 32 -1.81 30.67 -4.19
N HIS A 33 -3.00 30.55 -3.62
CA HIS A 33 -3.50 29.29 -3.08
C HIS A 33 -3.72 28.26 -4.19
N ASN A 34 -4.31 28.66 -5.31
CA ASN A 34 -4.50 27.81 -6.48
C ASN A 34 -3.17 27.30 -7.05
N ASP A 35 -2.14 28.14 -7.11
CA ASP A 35 -0.81 27.73 -7.59
C ASP A 35 -0.18 26.68 -6.67
N LYS A 36 -0.27 26.89 -5.35
CA LYS A 36 0.19 25.92 -4.35
C LYS A 36 -0.60 24.61 -4.43
N ASN A 37 -1.91 24.69 -4.61
CA ASN A 37 -2.79 23.55 -4.77
C ASN A 37 -2.41 22.73 -6.01
N ALA A 38 -2.22 23.38 -7.16
CA ALA A 38 -1.78 22.73 -8.40
C ALA A 38 -0.43 22.02 -8.24
N LEU A 39 0.55 22.67 -7.58
CA LEU A 39 1.85 22.06 -7.32
C LEU A 39 1.76 20.84 -6.39
N ALA A 40 0.95 20.93 -5.33
CA ALA A 40 0.73 19.82 -4.41
C ALA A 40 0.05 18.63 -5.11
N ARG A 41 -0.92 18.88 -6.00
CA ARG A 41 -1.57 17.85 -6.82
C ARG A 41 -0.57 17.13 -7.73
N ASP A 42 0.24 17.88 -8.48
CA ASP A 42 1.24 17.30 -9.38
C ASP A 42 2.27 16.47 -8.61
N ALA A 43 2.77 16.97 -7.49
CA ALA A 43 3.71 16.25 -6.63
C ALA A 43 3.11 14.96 -6.07
N LEU A 44 1.84 14.99 -5.67
CA LEU A 44 1.11 13.81 -5.20
C LEU A 44 0.97 12.78 -6.32
N LEU A 45 0.52 13.18 -7.51
CA LEU A 45 0.33 12.30 -8.66
C LEU A 45 1.64 11.61 -9.11
N ARG A 46 2.78 12.31 -9.03
CA ARG A 46 4.10 11.72 -9.31
C ARG A 46 4.54 10.69 -8.26
N GLY A 47 4.05 10.81 -7.04
CA GLY A 47 4.44 9.95 -5.91
C GLY A 47 3.56 8.70 -5.72
N VAL A 48 2.38 8.64 -6.33
CA VAL A 48 1.43 7.54 -6.17
C VAL A 48 1.52 6.51 -7.30
N LEU A 49 1.11 5.27 -7.01
CA LEU A 49 0.99 4.23 -8.02
C LEU A 49 -0.13 4.59 -9.01
N ILE A 50 0.05 4.27 -10.29
CA ILE A 50 -0.91 4.59 -11.38
C ILE A 50 -2.35 4.15 -11.03
N LYS A 51 -2.51 2.95 -10.45
CA LYS A 51 -3.83 2.42 -10.03
C LYS A 51 -4.55 3.28 -8.98
N ASP A 52 -3.77 3.95 -8.12
CA ASP A 52 -4.29 4.81 -7.07
C ASP A 52 -4.45 6.25 -7.61
N ALA A 53 -3.57 6.67 -8.53
CA ALA A 53 -3.66 7.95 -9.24
C ALA A 53 -4.99 8.13 -10.00
N VAL A 54 -5.47 7.10 -10.70
CA VAL A 54 -6.73 7.14 -11.46
C VAL A 54 -7.94 7.48 -10.59
N LYS A 55 -7.90 7.11 -9.31
CA LYS A 55 -9.01 7.37 -8.37
C LYS A 55 -9.01 8.81 -7.83
N ILE A 56 -7.83 9.42 -7.74
CA ILE A 56 -7.65 10.73 -7.11
C ILE A 56 -7.43 11.85 -8.13
N CYS A 57 -7.06 11.55 -9.37
CA CYS A 57 -6.70 12.56 -10.37
C CYS A 57 -7.88 13.47 -10.80
N SER A 58 -9.12 13.01 -10.61
CA SER A 58 -10.33 13.77 -10.90
C SER A 58 -10.67 14.82 -9.83
N MET A 59 -10.06 14.74 -8.64
CA MET A 59 -10.32 15.69 -7.55
C MET A 59 -9.58 17.00 -7.79
N THR A 60 -10.22 18.12 -7.47
CA THR A 60 -9.71 19.48 -7.70
C THR A 60 -8.78 19.98 -6.61
N GLU A 61 -8.93 19.48 -5.39
CA GLU A 61 -8.13 19.89 -4.23
C GLU A 61 -7.11 18.82 -3.84
N ALA A 62 -5.84 19.23 -3.66
CA ALA A 62 -4.76 18.34 -3.25
C ALA A 62 -5.04 17.67 -1.90
N ARG A 63 -5.73 18.38 -1.00
CA ARG A 63 -6.12 17.86 0.31
C ARG A 63 -7.11 16.72 0.21
N GLU A 64 -8.12 16.85 -0.66
CA GLU A 64 -9.09 15.79 -0.90
C GLU A 64 -8.42 14.57 -1.52
N MET A 65 -7.51 14.78 -2.48
CA MET A 65 -6.69 13.72 -3.07
C MET A 65 -5.85 13.00 -2.00
N TRP A 66 -5.24 13.75 -1.09
CA TRP A 66 -4.42 13.21 0.00
C TRP A 66 -5.25 12.36 0.97
N VAL A 67 -6.40 12.87 1.44
CA VAL A 67 -7.29 12.14 2.36
C VAL A 67 -7.84 10.86 1.71
N ALA A 68 -8.26 10.94 0.45
CA ALA A 68 -8.75 9.77 -0.29
C ALA A 68 -7.65 8.71 -0.45
N PHE A 69 -6.42 9.14 -0.75
CA PHE A 69 -5.26 8.26 -0.84
C PHE A 69 -4.95 7.56 0.50
N GLU A 70 -4.92 8.30 1.61
CA GLU A 70 -4.69 7.73 2.95
C GLU A 70 -5.78 6.73 3.35
N LEU A 71 -7.04 7.04 3.05
CA LEU A 71 -8.17 6.16 3.30
C LEU A 71 -8.05 4.84 2.52
N GLU A 72 -7.71 4.91 1.24
CA GLU A 72 -7.54 3.72 0.39
C GLU A 72 -6.35 2.88 0.84
N LYS A 73 -5.24 3.50 1.26
CA LYS A 73 -4.08 2.80 1.83
C LYS A 73 -4.45 2.09 3.13
N THR A 74 -5.22 2.75 3.99
CA THR A 74 -5.69 2.18 5.26
C THR A 74 -6.62 0.99 5.03
N LYS A 75 -7.60 1.11 4.12
CA LYS A 75 -8.48 0.00 3.74
C LYS A 75 -7.69 -1.18 3.19
N ARG A 76 -6.71 -0.95 2.31
CA ARG A 76 -5.87 -2.01 1.74
C ARG A 76 -5.05 -2.72 2.82
N ASN A 77 -4.42 -1.96 3.72
CA ASN A 77 -3.65 -2.52 4.84
C ASN A 77 -4.54 -3.34 5.78
N TYR A 78 -5.74 -2.83 6.08
CA TYR A 78 -6.72 -3.54 6.89
C TYR A 78 -7.18 -4.85 6.23
N SER A 79 -7.55 -4.82 4.95
CA SER A 79 -7.91 -6.02 4.19
C SER A 79 -6.77 -7.04 4.12
N ASN A 80 -5.53 -6.59 3.94
CA ASN A 80 -4.36 -7.46 3.99
C ASN A 80 -4.20 -8.13 5.36
N SER A 81 -4.39 -7.39 6.45
CA SER A 81 -4.31 -7.96 7.80
C SER A 81 -5.37 -9.04 8.05
N LEU A 82 -6.61 -8.83 7.58
CA LEU A 82 -7.68 -9.83 7.65
C LEU A 82 -7.37 -11.06 6.79
N PHE A 83 -6.84 -10.86 5.59
CA PHE A 83 -6.47 -11.96 4.70
C PHE A 83 -5.37 -12.83 5.30
N VAL A 84 -4.29 -12.23 5.82
CA VAL A 84 -3.20 -12.95 6.48
C VAL A 84 -3.72 -13.69 7.70
N ARG A 85 -4.56 -13.06 8.53
CA ARG A 85 -5.18 -13.70 9.68
C ARG A 85 -6.04 -14.89 9.28
N LYS A 86 -6.87 -14.75 8.24
CA LYS A 86 -7.68 -15.85 7.69
C LYS A 86 -6.81 -17.00 7.21
N LYS A 87 -5.71 -16.72 6.51
CA LYS A 87 -4.75 -17.74 6.07
C LYS A 87 -4.10 -18.44 7.27
N PHE A 88 -3.65 -17.69 8.27
CA PHE A 88 -3.00 -18.25 9.45
C PHE A 88 -3.90 -19.23 10.20
N TYR A 89 -5.18 -18.88 10.42
CA TYR A 89 -6.14 -19.76 11.10
C TYR A 89 -6.79 -20.83 10.20
N ALA A 90 -6.55 -20.79 8.88
CA ALA A 90 -7.01 -21.83 7.96
C ALA A 90 -5.99 -22.97 7.79
N TYR A 91 -4.77 -22.82 8.33
CA TYR A 91 -3.82 -23.93 8.39
C TYR A 91 -4.06 -24.71 9.68
N ASP A 92 -4.53 -25.95 9.54
CA ASP A 92 -4.45 -26.93 10.61
C ASP A 92 -2.98 -27.27 10.82
N TYR A 93 -2.48 -26.98 12.02
CA TYR A 93 -1.16 -27.40 12.42
C TYR A 93 -1.15 -28.93 12.53
N THR A 94 -0.61 -29.60 11.50
CA THR A 94 -0.31 -31.02 11.57
C THR A 94 0.98 -31.20 12.36
N HIS A 95 0.86 -31.41 13.66
CA HIS A 95 1.99 -31.87 14.47
C HIS A 95 2.46 -33.19 13.86
N GLY A 96 3.76 -33.29 13.56
CA GLY A 96 4.34 -34.38 12.78
C GLY A 96 3.78 -35.75 13.15
N MET A 97 2.88 -36.25 12.30
CA MET A 97 2.49 -37.65 12.27
C MET A 97 3.66 -38.40 11.66
N VAL A 98 4.59 -38.78 12.52
CA VAL A 98 5.62 -39.76 12.26
C VAL A 98 4.93 -41.11 11.97
N TYR A 99 5.34 -41.74 10.86
CA TYR A 99 4.92 -43.04 10.29
C TYR A 99 3.67 -43.06 9.37
N GLY A 100 3.77 -42.41 8.21
CA GLY A 100 3.13 -42.88 6.97
C GLY A 100 4.18 -43.51 6.04
N PRO A 101 3.85 -44.49 5.19
CA PRO A 101 4.84 -45.21 4.40
C PRO A 101 5.55 -44.25 3.44
N VAL A 102 6.89 -44.35 3.42
CA VAL A 102 7.79 -43.51 2.64
C VAL A 102 7.36 -43.51 1.16
N PRO A 103 7.24 -42.34 0.50
CA PRO A 103 6.91 -42.28 -0.91
C PRO A 103 7.95 -43.03 -1.75
N ARG A 104 7.46 -43.89 -2.65
CA ARG A 104 8.22 -44.67 -3.65
C ARG A 104 8.85 -43.78 -4.75
N TRP A 105 9.62 -42.78 -4.37
CA TRP A 105 10.32 -41.88 -5.29
C TRP A 105 11.84 -41.84 -5.05
N TYR A 106 12.36 -42.56 -4.05
CA TYR A 106 13.77 -42.94 -4.01
C TYR A 106 13.92 -44.36 -4.56
N GLY A 107 13.86 -44.48 -5.88
CA GLY A 107 14.39 -45.63 -6.59
C GLY A 107 15.90 -45.49 -6.66
N GLY A 108 16.61 -46.10 -5.72
CA GLY A 108 18.02 -46.46 -5.85
C GLY A 108 18.08 -47.98 -5.84
N ASP A 109 18.56 -48.55 -6.93
CA ASP A 109 18.77 -49.98 -7.11
C ASP A 109 19.67 -50.55 -6.00
N GLU A 110 19.10 -51.33 -5.09
CA GLU A 110 19.87 -52.31 -4.33
C GLU A 110 19.11 -53.63 -4.35
N THR A 111 19.58 -54.52 -5.23
CA THR A 111 19.22 -55.93 -5.26
C THR A 111 19.77 -56.57 -3.98
N PRO A 112 18.96 -57.20 -3.12
CA PRO A 112 19.52 -58.00 -2.04
C PRO A 112 20.02 -59.31 -2.65
N ALA A 113 21.35 -59.49 -2.61
CA ALA A 113 21.98 -60.77 -2.89
C ALA A 113 21.39 -61.85 -1.96
N ALA A 114 20.97 -62.95 -2.56
CA ALA A 114 20.55 -64.16 -1.85
C ALA A 114 21.70 -64.68 -0.97
N GLN A 115 21.37 -65.14 0.25
CA GLN A 115 22.17 -66.14 0.95
C GLN A 115 21.31 -67.39 1.17
N PRO A 116 21.78 -68.58 0.76
CA PRO A 116 21.09 -69.83 0.98
C PRO A 116 21.36 -70.40 2.39
N GLU A 117 20.54 -71.39 2.76
CA GLU A 117 20.51 -72.14 4.03
C GLU A 117 21.87 -72.69 4.51
#